data_AF-A0A349CTK1-F1
#
_entry.id   AF-A0A349CTK1-F1
#
_cell.length_a   1.000
_cell.length_b   1.000
_cell.length_c   1.000
_cell.angle_alpha   90.00
_cell.angle_beta   90.00
_cell.angle_gamma   90.00
#
_symmetry.space_group_name_H-M   'P 1'
#
loop_
_entity.id
_entity.type
_entity.pdbx_description
1 polymer ?
#
loop_
_entity_poly.entity_id
_entity_poly.type
_entity_poly.pdbx_seq_one_letter_code
_entity_poly.pdbx_strand_id
1 'polypeptide(L)'
;MTPGRAPRAPRAAPDHSPPLPPTGVCVLNTLKRIAKDLLAITWIRRVYEFVNRVVLETFGSSRILTHLWFFVSAITFNREQSAVLRGRRDYYRNKHRDRLSHVELRRNVHRLEKGLIMRPRRDVFARDYITETIEFYEEAVAQFAAAPGTMEQSEMDWAHDVLTEYFRSVTGEDATVDAARARFVAAGYAGEFTGKVPHPKEQLSNLSYDDLERLVSQRRSVRWFDQRPVPREEIDRALLVGRQA
;
A
#
# COMPACT_ATOMS: atom_id res chain seq x y z
N MET A 1 -0.43 50.75 41.23
CA MET A 1 0.32 49.85 42.13
C MET A 1 0.40 48.49 41.46
N THR A 2 1.53 48.19 40.83
CA THR A 2 1.79 46.90 40.15
C THR A 2 2.60 46.03 41.10
N PRO A 3 2.27 44.74 41.34
CA PRO A 3 3.06 43.91 42.23
C PRO A 3 4.36 43.47 41.54
N GLY A 4 5.49 43.70 42.22
CA GLY A 4 6.81 43.30 41.78
C GLY A 4 6.97 41.78 41.72
N ARG A 5 7.51 41.29 40.60
CA ARG A 5 7.84 39.87 40.37
C ARG A 5 9.19 39.56 41.01
N ALA A 6 9.23 38.60 41.93
CA ALA A 6 10.47 38.13 42.55
C ALA A 6 11.43 37.49 41.52
N PRO A 7 12.76 37.60 41.70
CA PRO A 7 13.74 37.00 40.79
C PRO A 7 13.76 35.47 40.91
N ARG A 8 13.75 34.78 39.76
CA ARG A 8 13.90 33.32 39.67
C ARG A 8 15.32 32.90 40.05
N ALA A 9 15.44 31.85 40.85
CA ALA A 9 16.71 31.17 41.15
C ALA A 9 17.43 30.69 39.87
N PRO A 10 18.77 30.65 39.87
CA PRO A 10 19.54 30.18 38.71
C PRO A 10 19.25 28.70 38.42
N ARG A 11 18.97 28.39 37.14
CA ARG A 11 18.82 27.02 36.65
C ARG A 11 20.15 26.28 36.83
N ALA A 12 20.09 25.08 37.41
CA ALA A 12 21.21 24.15 37.44
C ALA A 12 21.72 23.89 36.01
N ALA A 13 23.04 23.75 35.87
CA ALA A 13 23.70 23.48 34.60
C ALA A 13 23.19 22.18 33.95
N PRO A 14 23.13 22.10 32.61
CA PRO A 14 22.73 20.88 31.92
C PRO A 14 23.73 19.76 32.20
N ASP A 15 23.20 18.61 32.61
CA ASP A 15 23.95 17.36 32.74
C ASP A 15 24.53 16.97 31.37
N HIS A 16 25.86 17.04 31.24
CA HIS A 16 26.62 16.64 30.06
C HIS A 16 27.09 15.17 30.17
N SER A 17 26.26 14.29 30.71
CA SER A 17 26.47 12.86 30.56
C SER A 17 26.34 12.46 29.09
N PRO A 18 27.36 11.84 28.46
CA PRO A 18 27.27 11.39 27.08
C PRO A 18 26.14 10.36 26.95
N PRO A 19 25.31 10.40 25.88
CA PRO A 19 24.27 9.42 25.67
C PRO A 19 24.91 8.03 25.58
N LEU A 20 24.37 7.08 26.36
CA LEU A 20 24.78 5.69 26.29
C LEU A 20 24.69 5.20 24.83
N PRO A 21 25.72 4.50 24.32
CA PRO A 21 25.73 4.06 22.93
C PRO A 21 24.54 3.11 22.68
N PRO A 22 23.79 3.27 21.58
CA PRO A 22 22.62 2.44 21.27
C PRO A 22 23.06 1.05 20.77
N THR A 23 23.54 0.20 21.67
CA THR A 23 24.03 -1.15 21.35
C THR A 23 22.90 -2.06 20.85
N GLY A 24 21.67 -1.89 21.35
CA GLY A 24 20.52 -2.71 20.95
C GLY A 24 19.96 -2.44 19.54
N VAL A 25 20.09 -1.21 19.03
CA VAL A 25 19.57 -0.83 17.70
C VAL A 25 20.43 -1.44 16.58
N CYS A 26 21.73 -1.60 16.83
CA CYS A 26 22.69 -2.15 15.88
C CYS A 26 22.46 -3.66 15.63
N VAL A 27 22.23 -4.43 16.70
CA VAL A 27 21.99 -5.89 16.61
C VAL A 27 20.70 -6.20 15.84
N LEU A 28 19.61 -5.49 16.15
CA LEU A 28 18.33 -5.69 15.47
C LEU A 28 18.41 -5.35 13.97
N ASN A 29 19.09 -4.26 13.61
CA ASN A 29 19.28 -3.88 12.22
C ASN A 29 20.15 -4.90 11.46
N THR A 30 21.15 -5.47 12.14
CA THR A 30 22.00 -6.52 11.57
C THR A 30 21.20 -7.81 11.32
N LEU A 31 20.38 -8.24 12.29
CA LEU A 31 19.49 -9.40 12.13
C LEU A 31 18.46 -9.21 11.02
N LYS A 32 17.86 -8.01 10.93
CA LYS A 32 16.93 -7.68 9.85
C LYS A 32 17.60 -7.75 8.48
N ARG A 33 18.83 -7.26 8.36
CA ARG A 33 19.61 -7.34 7.12
C ARG A 33 19.89 -8.79 6.75
N ILE A 34 20.39 -9.59 7.68
CA ILE A 34 20.65 -11.03 7.46
C ILE A 34 19.38 -11.76 7.02
N ALA A 35 18.25 -11.52 7.70
CA ALA A 35 16.97 -12.11 7.32
C ALA A 35 16.54 -11.69 5.91
N LYS A 36 16.71 -10.41 5.56
CA LYS A 36 16.43 -9.89 4.21
C LYS A 36 17.32 -10.55 3.16
N ASP A 37 18.61 -10.66 3.42
CA ASP A 37 19.59 -11.26 2.51
C ASP A 37 19.31 -12.75 2.30
N LEU A 38 18.92 -13.47 3.36
CA LEU A 38 18.48 -14.87 3.26
C LEU A 38 17.17 -15.01 2.47
N LEU A 39 16.18 -14.15 2.71
CA LEU A 39 14.91 -14.14 1.96
C LEU A 39 15.07 -13.69 0.49
N ALA A 40 16.14 -12.96 0.16
CA ALA A 40 16.47 -12.60 -1.21
C ALA A 40 16.92 -13.82 -2.04
N ILE A 41 17.37 -14.90 -1.38
CA ILE A 41 17.74 -16.15 -2.04
C ILE A 41 16.46 -16.88 -2.47
N THR A 42 16.32 -17.12 -3.78
CA THR A 42 15.08 -17.64 -4.40
C THR A 42 14.60 -18.97 -3.81
N TRP A 43 15.50 -19.91 -3.51
CA TRP A 43 15.10 -21.20 -2.92
C TRP A 43 14.65 -21.05 -1.46
N ILE A 44 15.28 -20.18 -0.67
CA ILE A 44 14.89 -19.90 0.71
C ILE A 44 13.51 -19.26 0.73
N ARG A 45 13.27 -18.27 -0.15
CA ARG A 45 11.96 -17.65 -0.34
C ARG A 45 10.89 -18.69 -0.65
N ARG A 46 11.16 -19.59 -1.62
CA ARG A 46 10.24 -20.67 -2.00
C ARG A 46 9.92 -21.62 -0.84
N VAL A 47 10.93 -22.03 -0.07
CA VAL A 47 10.73 -22.90 1.10
C VAL A 47 9.91 -22.19 2.17
N TYR A 48 10.24 -20.94 2.48
CA TYR A 48 9.48 -20.13 3.45
C TYR A 48 8.02 -19.95 3.02
N GLU A 49 7.78 -19.61 1.75
CA GLU A 49 6.44 -19.46 1.19
C GLU A 49 5.67 -20.78 1.23
N PHE A 50 6.32 -21.91 0.91
CA PHE A 50 5.73 -23.24 0.99
C PHE A 50 5.32 -23.60 2.42
N VAL A 51 6.23 -23.46 3.39
CA VAL A 51 5.95 -23.74 4.80
C VAL A 51 4.83 -22.83 5.30
N ASN A 52 4.89 -21.54 5.02
CA ASN A 52 3.85 -20.59 5.40
C ASN A 52 2.49 -20.96 4.77
N ARG A 53 2.47 -21.42 3.51
CA ARG A 53 1.24 -21.88 2.85
C ARG A 53 0.67 -23.13 3.53
N VAL A 54 1.51 -24.13 3.85
CA VAL A 54 1.07 -25.34 4.56
C VAL A 54 0.50 -24.98 5.93
N VAL A 55 1.21 -24.15 6.70
CA VAL A 55 0.74 -23.66 8.01
C VAL A 55 -0.61 -22.94 7.87
N LEU A 56 -0.74 -22.01 6.93
CA LEU A 56 -2.00 -21.28 6.71
C LEU A 56 -3.14 -22.19 6.25
N GLU A 57 -2.85 -23.17 5.42
CA GLU A 57 -3.83 -24.14 4.92
C GLU A 57 -4.34 -25.04 6.04
N THR A 58 -3.45 -25.51 6.93
CA THR A 58 -3.80 -26.31 8.10
C THR A 58 -4.51 -25.46 9.17
N PHE A 59 -3.86 -24.43 9.69
CA PHE A 59 -4.34 -23.67 10.84
C PHE A 59 -5.46 -22.67 10.50
N GLY A 60 -5.52 -22.16 9.27
CA GLY A 60 -6.59 -21.28 8.78
C GLY A 60 -7.86 -22.02 8.34
N SER A 61 -7.85 -23.36 8.30
CA SER A 61 -9.02 -24.16 7.91
C SER A 61 -10.06 -24.32 9.02
N SER A 62 -9.63 -24.31 10.28
CA SER A 62 -10.48 -24.57 11.45
C SER A 62 -10.19 -23.59 12.57
N ARG A 63 -11.25 -23.17 13.27
CA ARG A 63 -11.13 -22.32 14.48
C ARG A 63 -10.34 -23.03 15.58
N ILE A 64 -10.52 -24.35 15.72
CA ILE A 64 -9.83 -25.15 16.75
C ILE A 64 -8.31 -25.16 16.48
N LEU A 65 -7.90 -25.36 15.23
CA LEU A 65 -6.48 -25.34 14.88
C LEU A 65 -5.89 -23.95 15.05
N THR A 66 -6.60 -22.90 14.61
CA THR A 66 -6.22 -21.50 14.89
C THR A 66 -5.94 -21.26 16.38
N HIS A 67 -6.75 -21.83 17.27
CA HIS A 67 -6.53 -21.71 18.71
C HIS A 67 -5.29 -22.42 19.21
N LEU A 68 -5.00 -23.61 18.70
CA LEU A 68 -3.76 -24.31 19.02
C LEU A 68 -2.55 -23.50 18.57
N TRP A 69 -2.64 -22.85 17.40
CA TRP A 69 -1.59 -21.97 16.89
C TRP A 69 -1.36 -20.73 17.77
N PHE A 70 -2.45 -20.09 18.23
CA PHE A 70 -2.39 -18.91 19.09
C PHE A 70 -2.52 -19.24 20.58
N PHE A 71 -2.23 -20.46 21.01
CA PHE A 71 -2.46 -20.91 22.39
C PHE A 71 -1.72 -20.06 23.44
N VAL A 72 -0.61 -19.42 23.04
CA VAL A 72 0.19 -18.51 23.88
C VAL A 72 -0.34 -17.06 23.86
N SER A 73 -1.30 -16.74 22.98
CA SER A 73 -1.93 -15.42 22.84
C SER A 73 -3.27 -15.37 23.58
N ALA A 74 -3.68 -14.19 24.02
CA ALA A 74 -4.91 -14.00 24.78
C ALA A 74 -6.14 -14.54 24.00
N ILE A 75 -6.91 -15.42 24.64
CA ILE A 75 -8.13 -16.06 24.12
C ILE A 75 -9.17 -15.02 23.67
N THR A 76 -9.09 -13.80 24.20
CA THR A 76 -9.98 -12.65 23.96
C THR A 76 -10.06 -12.21 22.49
N PHE A 77 -9.11 -12.60 21.63
CA PHE A 77 -9.09 -12.24 20.20
C PHE A 77 -9.38 -13.42 19.26
N ASN A 78 -10.10 -14.44 19.73
CA ASN A 78 -10.43 -15.64 18.97
C ASN A 78 -10.93 -15.36 17.55
N ARG A 79 -11.95 -14.50 17.44
CA ARG A 79 -12.64 -14.27 16.17
C ARG A 79 -11.72 -13.56 15.18
N GLU A 80 -10.93 -12.61 15.67
CA GLU A 80 -9.96 -11.83 14.92
C GLU A 80 -8.80 -12.72 14.46
N GLN A 81 -8.24 -13.55 15.35
CA GLN A 81 -7.20 -14.53 15.04
C GLN A 81 -7.65 -15.51 13.94
N SER A 82 -8.87 -16.04 14.08
CA SER A 82 -9.49 -16.93 13.09
C SER A 82 -9.74 -16.24 11.76
N ALA A 83 -10.24 -14.99 11.79
CA ALA A 83 -10.47 -14.20 10.60
C ALA A 83 -9.16 -13.87 9.87
N VAL A 84 -8.10 -13.53 10.60
CA VAL A 84 -6.77 -13.22 10.04
C VAL A 84 -6.14 -14.44 9.39
N LEU A 85 -6.08 -15.59 10.06
CA LEU A 85 -5.51 -16.81 9.49
C LEU A 85 -6.30 -17.28 8.26
N ARG A 86 -7.64 -17.25 8.35
CA ARG A 86 -8.52 -17.59 7.22
C ARG A 86 -8.32 -16.63 6.04
N GLY A 87 -8.29 -15.33 6.29
CA GLY A 87 -8.05 -14.33 5.26
C GLY A 87 -6.67 -14.49 4.59
N ARG A 88 -5.62 -14.79 5.38
CA ARG A 88 -4.28 -15.10 4.85
C ARG A 88 -4.30 -16.38 4.00
N ARG A 89 -4.99 -17.44 4.45
CA ARG A 89 -5.16 -18.67 3.66
C ARG A 89 -5.88 -18.41 2.35
N ASP A 90 -7.00 -17.70 2.40
CA ASP A 90 -7.81 -17.37 1.22
C ASP A 90 -7.04 -16.48 0.25
N TYR A 91 -6.19 -15.59 0.74
CA TYR A 91 -5.24 -14.83 -0.09
C TYR A 91 -4.34 -15.78 -0.90
N TYR A 92 -3.59 -16.67 -0.26
CA TYR A 92 -2.68 -17.58 -0.98
C TYR A 92 -3.41 -18.59 -1.88
N ARG A 93 -4.65 -18.98 -1.54
CA ARG A 93 -5.48 -19.82 -2.41
C ARG A 93 -5.91 -19.13 -3.69
N ASN A 94 -6.15 -17.82 -3.63
CA ASN A 94 -6.65 -17.06 -4.76
C ASN A 94 -5.60 -16.15 -5.41
N LYS A 95 -4.34 -16.20 -4.97
CA LYS A 95 -3.26 -15.30 -5.43
C LYS A 95 -3.05 -15.34 -6.96
N HIS A 96 -3.15 -16.52 -7.56
CA HIS A 96 -2.97 -16.75 -9.00
C HIS A 96 -4.27 -17.11 -9.70
N ARG A 97 -5.41 -16.69 -9.14
CA ARG A 97 -6.71 -16.97 -9.74
C ARG A 97 -7.07 -15.83 -10.68
N ASP A 98 -7.39 -16.17 -11.92
CA ASP A 98 -7.87 -15.21 -12.91
C ASP A 98 -9.10 -14.44 -12.39
N ARG A 99 -9.02 -13.12 -12.49
CA ARG A 99 -10.03 -12.17 -12.06
C ARG A 99 -10.08 -11.00 -13.03
N LEU A 100 -11.23 -10.32 -13.08
CA LEU A 100 -11.37 -9.09 -13.84
C LEU A 100 -10.41 -7.98 -13.40
N SER A 101 -10.02 -7.97 -12.14
CA SER A 101 -9.13 -6.97 -11.54
C SER A 101 -8.19 -7.64 -10.54
N HIS A 102 -6.92 -7.22 -10.55
CA HIS A 102 -5.85 -7.77 -9.73
C HIS A 102 -5.50 -6.80 -8.60
N VAL A 103 -6.07 -7.03 -7.42
CA VAL A 103 -5.92 -6.16 -6.24
C VAL A 103 -4.45 -5.93 -5.88
N GLU A 104 -3.63 -6.97 -6.02
CA GLU A 104 -2.21 -6.98 -5.73
C GLU A 104 -1.42 -6.08 -6.71
N LEU A 105 -1.72 -6.18 -8.01
CA LEU A 105 -1.16 -5.31 -9.04
C LEU A 105 -1.55 -3.86 -8.76
N ARG A 106 -2.84 -3.57 -8.58
CA ARG A 106 -3.33 -2.21 -8.29
C ARG A 106 -2.63 -1.60 -7.09
N ARG A 107 -2.51 -2.36 -6.00
CA ARG A 107 -1.86 -1.90 -4.79
C ARG A 107 -0.40 -1.53 -5.05
N ASN A 108 0.33 -2.35 -5.79
CA ASN A 108 1.74 -2.10 -6.08
C ASN A 108 1.92 -0.93 -7.06
N VAL A 109 1.07 -0.82 -8.09
CA VAL A 109 1.03 0.31 -9.02
C VAL A 109 0.74 1.62 -8.27
N HIS A 110 -0.26 1.66 -7.39
CA HIS A 110 -0.51 2.84 -6.55
C HIS A 110 0.68 3.21 -5.65
N ARG A 111 1.47 2.24 -5.17
CA ARG A 111 2.70 2.54 -4.41
C ARG A 111 3.77 3.18 -5.31
N LEU A 112 3.90 2.71 -6.56
CA LEU A 112 4.78 3.33 -7.56
C LEU A 112 4.33 4.75 -7.87
N GLU A 113 3.04 4.98 -8.08
CA GLU A 113 2.47 6.31 -8.31
C GLU A 113 2.86 7.30 -7.22
N LYS A 114 2.69 6.89 -5.95
CA LYS A 114 3.13 7.71 -4.81
C LYS A 114 4.62 8.00 -4.90
N GLY A 115 5.44 6.99 -5.20
CA GLY A 115 6.89 7.17 -5.39
C GLY A 115 7.26 8.14 -6.51
N LEU A 116 6.52 8.13 -7.62
CA LEU A 116 6.72 9.00 -8.78
C LEU A 116 6.53 10.49 -8.44
N ILE A 117 5.61 10.81 -7.53
CA ILE A 117 5.29 12.19 -7.10
C ILE A 117 6.01 12.64 -5.84
N MET A 118 6.79 11.76 -5.17
CA MET A 118 7.54 12.14 -3.97
C MET A 118 8.59 13.20 -4.28
N ARG A 119 8.76 14.17 -3.37
CA ARG A 119 9.77 15.23 -3.46
C ARG A 119 10.63 15.27 -2.17
N PRO A 120 11.98 15.22 -2.26
CA PRO A 120 12.75 14.86 -3.45
C PRO A 120 12.52 13.39 -3.82
N ARG A 121 12.49 13.09 -5.12
CA ARG A 121 12.40 11.71 -5.62
C ARG A 121 13.78 11.05 -5.48
N ARG A 122 13.81 9.79 -5.06
CA ARG A 122 15.05 9.00 -5.05
C ARG A 122 15.38 8.53 -6.46
N ASP A 123 16.66 8.47 -6.80
CA ASP A 123 17.13 7.97 -8.10
C ASP A 123 16.68 6.53 -8.38
N VAL A 124 16.62 5.72 -7.32
CA VAL A 124 16.11 4.34 -7.33
C VAL A 124 15.14 4.15 -6.16
N PHE A 125 13.97 3.59 -6.43
CA PHE A 125 12.96 3.25 -5.42
C PHE A 125 12.26 1.92 -5.74
N ALA A 126 11.28 1.52 -4.93
CA ALA A 126 10.49 0.30 -5.12
C ALA A 126 11.23 -1.06 -5.14
N ARG A 127 12.54 -1.09 -4.88
CA ARG A 127 13.39 -2.31 -4.87
C ARG A 127 12.78 -3.51 -4.17
N ASP A 128 12.12 -3.28 -3.03
CA ASP A 128 11.57 -4.35 -2.20
C ASP A 128 10.30 -5.01 -2.77
N TYR A 129 9.69 -4.45 -3.83
CA TYR A 129 8.43 -4.96 -4.38
C TYR A 129 8.32 -4.87 -5.90
N ILE A 130 9.29 -4.29 -6.61
CA ILE A 130 9.22 -4.14 -8.07
C ILE A 130 9.19 -5.51 -8.77
N THR A 131 9.96 -6.49 -8.29
CA THR A 131 9.95 -7.85 -8.83
C THR A 131 8.57 -8.49 -8.71
N GLU A 132 7.93 -8.40 -7.54
CA GLU A 132 6.57 -8.90 -7.31
C GLU A 132 5.54 -8.14 -8.18
N THR A 133 5.74 -6.84 -8.37
CA THR A 133 4.87 -6.02 -9.24
C THR A 133 4.90 -6.53 -10.67
N ILE A 134 6.09 -6.85 -11.19
CA ILE A 134 6.24 -7.40 -12.55
C ILE A 134 5.71 -8.84 -12.64
N GLU A 135 5.83 -9.66 -11.60
CA GLU A 135 5.17 -10.98 -11.54
C GLU A 135 3.65 -10.85 -11.74
N PHE A 136 2.97 -9.95 -11.01
CA PHE A 136 1.54 -9.72 -11.20
C PHE A 136 1.19 -9.10 -12.56
N TYR A 137 2.06 -8.23 -13.07
CA TYR A 137 1.85 -7.61 -14.38
C TYR A 137 1.94 -8.64 -15.50
N GLU A 138 2.93 -9.53 -15.48
CA GLU A 138 3.07 -10.63 -16.45
C GLU A 138 1.84 -11.55 -16.43
N GLU A 139 1.35 -11.92 -15.24
CA GLU A 139 0.13 -12.72 -15.09
C GLU A 139 -1.08 -12.01 -15.73
N ALA A 140 -1.23 -10.71 -15.46
CA ALA A 140 -2.32 -9.91 -16.00
C ALA A 140 -2.24 -9.74 -17.54
N VAL A 141 -1.03 -9.55 -18.09
CA VAL A 141 -0.81 -9.50 -19.54
C VAL A 141 -1.13 -10.84 -20.20
N ALA A 142 -0.68 -11.94 -19.60
CA ALA A 142 -0.96 -13.28 -20.11
C ALA A 142 -2.48 -13.58 -20.11
N GLN A 143 -3.18 -13.23 -19.03
CA GLN A 143 -4.62 -13.36 -18.93
C GLN A 143 -5.35 -12.52 -19.99
N PHE A 144 -4.94 -11.25 -20.14
CA PHE A 144 -5.51 -10.32 -21.13
C PHE A 144 -5.30 -10.84 -22.56
N ALA A 145 -4.11 -11.37 -22.87
CA ALA A 145 -3.79 -11.93 -24.18
C ALA A 145 -4.54 -13.25 -24.47
N ALA A 146 -4.73 -14.09 -23.45
CA ALA A 146 -5.40 -15.39 -23.60
C ALA A 146 -6.90 -15.23 -23.88
N ALA A 147 -7.58 -14.28 -23.22
CA ALA A 147 -9.00 -14.06 -23.40
C ALA A 147 -9.38 -12.58 -23.13
N PRO A 148 -9.62 -11.78 -24.19
CA PRO A 148 -10.09 -10.41 -24.05
C PRO A 148 -11.38 -10.33 -23.21
N GLY A 149 -11.45 -9.36 -22.30
CA GLY A 149 -12.59 -9.17 -21.39
C GLY A 149 -12.52 -9.97 -20.08
N THR A 150 -11.51 -10.83 -19.90
CA THR A 150 -11.24 -11.45 -18.59
C THR A 150 -10.45 -10.56 -17.65
N MET A 151 -9.86 -9.46 -18.17
CA MET A 151 -9.10 -8.46 -17.43
C MET A 151 -9.58 -7.05 -17.82
N GLU A 152 -9.69 -6.13 -16.85
CA GLU A 152 -10.12 -4.76 -17.08
C GLU A 152 -9.09 -3.98 -17.91
N GLN A 153 -9.51 -3.51 -19.11
CA GLN A 153 -8.66 -2.72 -20.00
C GLN A 153 -8.10 -1.47 -19.31
N SER A 154 -8.94 -0.71 -18.60
CA SER A 154 -8.52 0.52 -17.94
C SER A 154 -7.47 0.29 -16.85
N GLU A 155 -7.54 -0.83 -16.14
CA GLU A 155 -6.53 -1.24 -15.16
C GLU A 155 -5.22 -1.63 -15.85
N MET A 156 -5.28 -2.35 -16.97
CA MET A 156 -4.08 -2.73 -17.75
C MET A 156 -3.36 -1.53 -18.32
N ASP A 157 -4.08 -0.60 -18.97
CA ASP A 157 -3.50 0.64 -19.51
C ASP A 157 -2.83 1.45 -18.39
N TRP A 158 -3.53 1.61 -17.26
CA TRP A 158 -3.03 2.37 -16.13
C TRP A 158 -1.78 1.73 -15.51
N ALA A 159 -1.79 0.42 -15.30
CA ALA A 159 -0.61 -0.30 -14.81
C ALA A 159 0.58 -0.17 -15.77
N HIS A 160 0.34 -0.31 -17.07
CA HIS A 160 1.37 -0.16 -18.10
C HIS A 160 1.96 1.25 -18.13
N ASP A 161 1.12 2.29 -18.09
CA ASP A 161 1.55 3.69 -18.11
C ASP A 161 2.39 4.05 -16.87
N VAL A 162 1.94 3.65 -15.69
CA VAL A 162 2.68 3.90 -14.44
C VAL A 162 4.00 3.14 -14.42
N LEU A 163 4.05 1.88 -14.89
CA LEU A 163 5.30 1.12 -14.97
C LEU A 163 6.26 1.73 -16.00
N THR A 164 5.74 2.18 -17.14
CA THR A 164 6.50 2.90 -18.16
C THR A 164 7.14 4.16 -17.58
N GLU A 165 6.35 4.99 -16.90
CA GLU A 165 6.87 6.22 -16.27
C GLU A 165 7.81 5.90 -15.10
N TYR A 166 7.54 4.87 -14.31
CA TYR A 166 8.45 4.39 -13.27
C TYR A 166 9.83 4.07 -13.86
N PHE A 167 9.89 3.20 -14.86
CA PHE A 167 11.15 2.80 -15.48
C PHE A 167 11.83 3.96 -16.22
N ARG A 168 11.07 4.91 -16.78
CA ARG A 168 11.62 6.15 -17.34
C ARG A 168 12.23 7.06 -16.26
N SER A 169 11.62 7.12 -15.09
CA SER A 169 11.97 8.06 -14.02
C SER A 169 13.17 7.63 -13.18
N VAL A 170 13.51 6.34 -13.17
CA VAL A 170 14.66 5.77 -12.46
C VAL A 170 15.95 6.12 -13.20
N THR A 171 16.87 6.78 -12.51
CA THR A 171 18.12 7.31 -13.07
C THR A 171 19.38 6.61 -12.55
N GLY A 172 19.27 5.80 -11.49
CA GLY A 172 20.39 5.04 -10.92
C GLY A 172 20.42 3.58 -11.38
N GLU A 173 21.60 2.96 -11.31
CA GLU A 173 21.80 1.53 -11.59
C GLU A 173 21.38 0.68 -10.39
N ASP A 174 20.55 -0.33 -10.62
CA ASP A 174 20.17 -1.31 -9.61
C ASP A 174 19.74 -2.61 -10.28
N ALA A 175 20.48 -3.68 -10.03
CA ALA A 175 20.28 -4.98 -10.69
C ALA A 175 18.85 -5.54 -10.54
N THR A 176 18.16 -5.23 -9.44
CA THR A 176 16.78 -5.70 -9.21
C THR A 176 15.80 -4.92 -10.09
N VAL A 177 15.99 -3.60 -10.22
CA VAL A 177 15.17 -2.76 -11.09
C VAL A 177 15.45 -3.06 -12.56
N ASP A 178 16.70 -3.29 -12.93
CA ASP A 178 17.10 -3.60 -14.31
C ASP A 178 16.56 -4.96 -14.76
N ALA A 179 16.63 -5.98 -13.90
CA ALA A 179 16.00 -7.27 -14.16
C ALA A 179 14.47 -7.15 -14.31
N ALA A 180 13.83 -6.33 -13.47
CA ALA A 180 12.40 -6.07 -13.57
C ALA A 180 12.03 -5.32 -14.86
N ARG A 181 12.87 -4.37 -15.30
CA ARG A 181 12.70 -3.64 -16.56
C ARG A 181 12.75 -4.58 -17.76
N ALA A 182 13.72 -5.50 -17.80
CA ALA A 182 13.84 -6.47 -18.87
C ALA A 182 12.58 -7.35 -18.98
N ARG A 183 12.08 -7.82 -17.82
CA ARG A 183 10.84 -8.60 -17.72
C ARG A 183 9.60 -7.81 -18.16
N PHE A 184 9.49 -6.54 -17.76
CA PHE A 184 8.42 -5.64 -18.19
C PHE A 184 8.38 -5.49 -19.72
N VAL A 185 9.54 -5.27 -20.35
CA VAL A 185 9.64 -5.18 -21.82
C VAL A 185 9.27 -6.51 -22.48
N ALA A 186 9.72 -7.63 -21.92
CA ALA A 186 9.43 -8.96 -22.45
C ALA A 186 7.96 -9.38 -22.31
N ALA A 187 7.21 -8.81 -21.35
CA ALA A 187 5.78 -9.11 -21.17
C ALA A 187 4.94 -8.73 -22.41
N GLY A 188 5.39 -7.76 -23.21
CA GLY A 188 4.86 -7.54 -24.57
C GLY A 188 3.39 -7.09 -24.63
N TYR A 189 2.93 -6.32 -23.65
CA TYR A 189 1.58 -5.74 -23.68
C TYR A 189 1.40 -4.82 -24.90
N ALA A 190 0.38 -5.06 -25.72
CA ALA A 190 0.16 -4.36 -26.97
C ALA A 190 -0.56 -3.00 -26.83
N GLY A 191 -0.89 -2.58 -25.61
CA GLY A 191 -1.51 -1.27 -25.37
C GLY A 191 -0.53 -0.12 -25.61
N GLU A 192 -1.02 0.97 -26.19
CA GLU A 192 -0.24 2.21 -26.31
C GLU A 192 -0.20 2.96 -24.99
N PHE A 193 0.82 3.80 -24.81
CA PHE A 193 0.92 4.67 -23.64
C PHE A 193 -0.23 5.69 -23.63
N THR A 194 -1.14 5.59 -22.67
CA THR A 194 -2.34 6.45 -22.61
C THR A 194 -2.17 7.70 -21.76
N GLY A 195 -1.01 7.86 -21.09
CA GLY A 195 -0.72 8.99 -20.22
C GLY A 195 -1.41 8.93 -18.85
N LYS A 196 -1.91 7.76 -18.42
CA LYS A 196 -2.49 7.54 -17.08
C LYS A 196 -1.40 7.45 -16.01
N VAL A 197 -0.68 8.55 -15.84
CA VAL A 197 0.37 8.72 -14.82
C VAL A 197 -0.06 9.74 -13.77
N PRO A 198 0.51 9.71 -12.56
CA PRO A 198 0.22 10.70 -11.54
C PRO A 198 0.51 12.11 -12.04
N HIS A 199 -0.49 12.99 -11.95
CA HIS A 199 -0.33 14.41 -12.24
C HIS A 199 0.09 15.16 -10.96
N PRO A 200 0.84 16.26 -11.08
CA PRO A 200 1.14 17.14 -9.97
C PRO A 200 -0.15 17.56 -9.25
N LYS A 201 -0.09 17.69 -7.92
CA LYS A 201 -1.20 18.23 -7.14
C LYS A 201 -1.45 19.68 -7.57
N GLU A 202 -2.61 19.94 -8.15
CA GLU A 202 -3.08 21.29 -8.44
C GLU A 202 -3.90 21.84 -7.27
N GLN A 203 -3.75 23.13 -6.99
CA GLN A 203 -4.64 23.83 -6.07
C GLN A 203 -5.90 24.23 -6.83
N LEU A 204 -6.91 23.38 -6.79
CA LEU A 204 -8.15 23.59 -7.55
C LEU A 204 -9.17 24.49 -6.84
N SER A 205 -9.10 24.60 -5.50
CA SER A 205 -10.07 25.37 -4.71
C SER A 205 -9.42 26.58 -4.03
N ASN A 206 -10.20 27.66 -3.94
CA ASN A 206 -9.85 28.88 -3.19
C ASN A 206 -10.60 28.96 -1.85
N LEU A 207 -11.14 27.83 -1.37
CA LEU A 207 -11.89 27.79 -0.12
C LEU A 207 -10.96 28.02 1.07
N SER A 208 -11.35 28.94 1.94
CA SER A 208 -10.68 29.13 3.22
C SER A 208 -11.04 28.01 4.21
N TYR A 209 -10.26 27.92 5.29
CA TYR A 209 -10.61 27.06 6.41
C TYR A 209 -12.01 27.40 6.95
N ASP A 210 -12.32 28.69 7.10
CA ASP A 210 -13.60 29.16 7.64
C ASP A 210 -14.79 28.76 6.75
N ASP A 211 -14.61 28.77 5.43
CA ASP A 211 -15.64 28.31 4.48
C ASP A 211 -15.92 26.82 4.65
N LEU A 212 -14.85 26.02 4.77
CA LEU A 212 -14.96 24.58 5.01
C LEU A 212 -15.59 24.30 6.38
N GLU A 213 -15.17 25.02 7.42
CA GLU A 213 -15.70 24.88 8.78
C GLU A 213 -17.21 25.15 8.80
N ARG A 214 -17.66 26.23 8.18
CA ARG A 214 -19.10 26.55 8.08
C ARG A 214 -19.86 25.43 7.37
N LEU A 215 -19.34 24.93 6.25
CA LEU A 215 -19.98 23.85 5.48
C LEU A 215 -20.12 22.56 6.29
N VAL A 216 -19.04 22.09 6.93
CA VAL A 216 -19.09 20.84 7.72
C VAL A 216 -19.93 21.02 8.99
N SER A 217 -19.92 22.22 9.58
CA SER A 217 -20.70 22.56 10.78
C SER A 217 -22.19 22.67 10.52
N GLN A 218 -22.63 22.87 9.27
CA GLN A 218 -24.04 22.85 8.88
C GLN A 218 -24.62 21.44 8.80
N ARG A 219 -23.79 20.42 8.51
CA ARG A 219 -24.26 19.04 8.31
C ARG A 219 -24.92 18.49 9.59
N ARG A 220 -26.14 17.96 9.46
CA ARG A 220 -26.85 17.24 10.54
C ARG A 220 -27.37 15.90 10.03
N SER A 221 -27.44 14.91 10.92
CA SER A 221 -28.12 13.65 10.62
C SER A 221 -29.63 13.87 10.61
N VAL A 222 -30.17 14.17 9.42
CA VAL A 222 -31.60 14.32 9.17
C VAL A 222 -32.25 12.94 9.15
N ARG A 223 -33.36 12.79 9.88
CA ARG A 223 -34.13 11.53 9.97
C ARG A 223 -35.50 11.62 9.31
N TRP A 224 -35.90 12.81 8.90
CA TRP A 224 -37.21 13.12 8.34
C TRP A 224 -36.97 13.83 7.02
N PHE A 225 -37.44 13.23 5.93
CA PHE A 225 -37.21 13.71 4.56
C PHE A 225 -38.52 14.10 3.91
N ASP A 226 -38.50 15.19 3.14
CA ASP A 226 -39.62 15.57 2.29
C ASP A 226 -39.83 14.52 1.19
N GLN A 227 -41.08 14.26 0.81
CA GLN A 227 -41.43 13.40 -0.34
C GLN A 227 -41.27 14.14 -1.68
N ARG A 228 -40.22 14.95 -1.80
CA ARG A 228 -39.90 15.68 -3.03
C ARG A 228 -38.92 14.86 -3.87
N PRO A 229 -39.19 14.66 -5.18
CA PRO A 229 -38.24 13.98 -6.05
C PRO A 229 -36.96 14.80 -6.18
N VAL A 230 -35.81 14.12 -6.10
CA VAL A 230 -34.48 14.72 -6.33
C VAL A 230 -34.05 14.37 -7.77
N PRO A 231 -33.59 15.34 -8.58
CA PRO A 231 -33.09 15.07 -9.92
C PRO A 231 -31.96 14.02 -9.90
N ARG A 232 -32.02 13.04 -10.80
CA ARG A 232 -31.03 11.95 -10.84
C ARG A 232 -29.60 12.45 -11.01
N GLU A 233 -29.42 13.50 -11.80
CA GLU A 233 -28.14 14.14 -12.04
C GLU A 233 -27.47 14.65 -10.75
N GLU A 234 -28.23 15.18 -9.79
CA GLU A 234 -27.68 15.65 -8.51
C GLU A 234 -27.14 14.49 -7.66
N ILE A 235 -27.84 13.35 -7.70
CA ILE A 235 -27.39 12.11 -7.03
C ILE A 235 -26.10 11.61 -7.67
N ASP A 236 -26.04 11.57 -9.01
CA ASP A 236 -24.86 11.11 -9.73
C ASP A 236 -23.67 12.05 -9.48
N ARG A 237 -23.87 13.37 -9.46
CA ARG A 237 -22.84 14.35 -9.06
C ARG A 237 -22.35 14.12 -7.63
N ALA A 238 -23.25 13.85 -6.68
CA ALA A 238 -22.86 13.54 -5.29
C ALA A 238 -22.04 12.26 -5.20
N LEU A 239 -22.39 11.22 -5.97
CA LEU A 239 -21.62 9.98 -6.06
C LEU A 239 -20.24 10.20 -6.68
N LEU A 240 -20.14 11.04 -7.72
CA LEU A 240 -18.87 11.41 -8.34
C LEU A 240 -17.92 12.13 -7.37
N VAL A 241 -18.46 12.97 -6.48
CA VAL A 241 -17.69 13.60 -5.39
C VAL A 241 -17.27 12.54 -4.36
N GLY A 242 -18.19 11.67 -3.93
CA GLY A 242 -17.92 10.61 -2.96
C GLY A 242 -16.87 9.58 -3.41
N ARG A 243 -16.74 9.37 -4.72
CA ARG A 243 -15.73 8.47 -5.32
C ARG A 243 -14.29 8.97 -5.12
N GLN A 244 -14.06 10.24 -4.82
CA GLN A 244 -12.71 10.81 -4.67
C GLN A 244 -12.02 10.44 -3.34
N ALA A 245 -12.73 9.76 -2.43
CA ALA A 245 -12.26 9.37 -1.10
C ALA A 245 -11.48 8.04 -1.08
#